data_AF-A0A915J497-F1
#
_entry.id   AF-A0A915J497-F1
#
_cell.length_a   1.000
_cell.length_b   1.000
_cell.length_c   1.000
_cell.angle_alpha   90.00
_cell.angle_beta   90.00
_cell.angle_gamma   90.00
#
_symmetry.space_group_name_H-M   'P 1'
#
loop_
_entity.id
_entity.type
_entity.pdbx_description
1 polymer ?
#
loop_
_entity_poly.entity_id
_entity_poly.type
_entity_poly.pdbx_seq_one_letter_code
_entity_poly.pdbx_strand_id
1 'polypeptide(L)'
;MFKRPDLIHEINHLLAVYHQSLQSVGTPYDNQLSREELSCSRAQCLKTCDTAKNCILPQLKNETQNPHHGSEFTKQANQFIGCVNMFVNDMKRCKNLLRLFPAPTTDCVSIPGDSGASSSPTQSGNRDSNEKEMENLERDLKEAENILEALENAVTVHFSTKDHTGNAEEVSPTQQSSRRKGCQCGKICSYFKTSYA
;
A
#
# COMPACT_ATOMS: atom_id res chain seq x y z
N MET A 1 18.85 3.29 15.85
CA MET A 1 18.99 2.70 14.50
C MET A 1 18.03 1.52 14.43
N PHE A 2 16.86 1.68 13.80
CA PHE A 2 15.87 0.60 13.67
C PHE A 2 16.45 -0.55 12.85
N LYS A 3 16.32 -1.80 13.30
CA LYS A 3 16.78 -2.93 12.48
C LYS A 3 15.74 -3.16 11.40
N ARG A 4 16.18 -3.17 10.13
CA ARG A 4 15.32 -3.25 8.93
C ARG A 4 14.23 -4.33 8.96
N PRO A 5 14.46 -5.58 9.44
CA PRO A 5 13.41 -6.61 9.52
C PRO A 5 12.21 -6.13 10.33
N ASP A 6 12.45 -5.33 11.36
CA ASP A 6 11.43 -4.80 12.26
C ASP A 6 10.43 -3.91 11.50
N LEU A 7 10.88 -3.15 10.48
CA LEU A 7 10.01 -2.26 9.71
C LEU A 7 9.00 -3.02 8.83
N ILE A 8 9.40 -4.15 8.23
CA ILE A 8 8.47 -4.96 7.43
C ILE A 8 7.46 -5.65 8.31
N HIS A 9 7.90 -6.18 9.45
CA HIS A 9 7.01 -6.76 10.45
C HIS A 9 6.03 -5.72 10.98
N GLU A 10 6.50 -4.50 11.24
CA GLU A 10 5.68 -3.38 11.68
C GLU A 10 4.63 -3.00 10.63
N ILE A 11 5.01 -2.85 9.36
CA ILE A 11 4.04 -2.56 8.28
C ILE A 11 3.01 -3.67 8.17
N ASN A 12 3.45 -4.93 8.16
CA ASN A 12 2.53 -6.06 8.06
C ASN A 12 1.53 -6.11 9.24
N HIS A 13 1.99 -5.78 10.45
CA HIS A 13 1.13 -5.65 11.62
C HIS A 13 0.13 -4.51 11.46
N LEU A 14 0.58 -3.32 11.05
CA LEU A 14 -0.30 -2.17 10.83
C LEU A 14 -1.34 -2.44 9.73
N LEU A 15 -0.96 -3.17 8.67
CA LEU A 15 -1.89 -3.57 7.62
C LEU A 15 -2.95 -4.55 8.14
N ALA A 16 -2.60 -5.48 9.02
CA ALA A 16 -3.58 -6.36 9.64
C ALA A 16 -4.60 -5.56 10.46
N VAL A 17 -4.15 -4.55 11.22
CA VAL A 17 -5.02 -3.65 11.97
C VAL A 17 -5.93 -2.83 11.03
N TYR A 18 -5.35 -2.21 10.00
CA TYR A 18 -6.11 -1.45 9.01
C TYR A 18 -7.17 -2.32 8.31
N HIS A 19 -6.80 -3.54 7.91
CA HIS A 19 -7.68 -4.49 7.28
C HIS A 19 -8.85 -4.89 8.20
N GLN A 20 -8.58 -5.12 9.49
CA GLN A 20 -9.61 -5.43 10.47
C GLN A 20 -10.58 -4.26 10.64
N SER A 21 -10.09 -3.03 10.78
CA SER A 21 -10.95 -1.83 10.86
C SER A 21 -11.75 -1.63 9.57
N LEU A 22 -11.19 -1.95 8.41
CA LEU A 22 -11.89 -1.82 7.13
C LEU A 22 -13.09 -2.78 7.00
N GLN A 23 -13.01 -3.95 7.63
CA GLN A 23 -14.09 -4.96 7.59
C GLN A 23 -15.36 -4.53 8.35
N SER A 24 -15.26 -3.58 9.29
CA SER A 24 -16.43 -3.11 10.04
C SER A 24 -17.29 -2.13 9.25
N VAL A 25 -16.76 -1.54 8.17
CA VAL A 25 -17.49 -0.56 7.35
C VAL A 25 -18.71 -1.21 6.68
N GLY A 26 -19.87 -0.57 6.83
CA GLY A 26 -21.16 -1.06 6.34
C GLY A 26 -21.78 -2.17 7.19
N THR A 27 -21.22 -2.48 8.36
CA THR A 27 -21.75 -3.45 9.32
C THR A 27 -22.46 -2.76 10.50
N PRO A 28 -23.18 -3.47 11.38
CA PRO A 28 -23.75 -2.88 12.59
C PRO A 28 -22.73 -2.27 13.57
N TYR A 29 -21.44 -2.57 13.40
CA TYR A 29 -20.35 -2.00 14.20
C TYR A 29 -19.78 -0.71 13.59
N ASP A 30 -20.27 -0.31 12.42
CA ASP A 30 -19.84 0.91 11.73
C ASP A 30 -20.36 2.16 12.46
N ASN A 31 -19.44 2.88 13.08
CA ASN A 31 -19.73 4.10 13.82
C ASN A 31 -18.58 5.12 13.70
N GLN A 32 -18.84 6.36 14.13
CA GLN A 32 -17.88 7.47 14.01
C GLN A 32 -16.50 7.15 14.61
N LEU A 33 -16.44 6.54 15.79
CA LEU A 33 -15.17 6.19 16.43
C LEU A 33 -14.38 5.17 15.59
N SER A 34 -15.06 4.13 15.09
CA SER A 34 -14.41 3.13 14.23
C SER A 34 -13.93 3.71 12.88
N ARG A 35 -14.61 4.76 12.37
CA ARG A 35 -14.18 5.48 11.15
C ARG A 35 -12.95 6.36 11.40
N GLU A 36 -12.85 6.96 12.58
CA GLU A 36 -11.65 7.70 13.01
C GLU A 36 -10.47 6.77 13.21
N GLU A 37 -10.66 5.60 13.83
CA GLU A 37 -9.65 4.55 13.96
C GLU A 37 -9.17 4.03 12.59
N LEU A 38 -10.09 3.86 11.64
CA LEU A 38 -9.77 3.49 10.25
C LEU A 38 -8.91 4.56 9.56
N SER A 39 -9.22 5.84 9.76
CA SER A 39 -8.44 6.96 9.21
C SER A 39 -7.06 7.05 9.85
N CYS A 40 -6.97 6.91 11.18
CA CYS A 40 -5.70 6.89 11.91
C CYS A 40 -4.80 5.73 11.48
N SER A 41 -5.35 4.51 11.38
CA SER A 41 -4.58 3.33 10.93
C SER A 41 -4.13 3.45 9.48
N ARG A 42 -4.93 4.05 8.59
CA ARG A 42 -4.50 4.41 7.22
C ARG A 42 -3.27 5.33 7.24
N ALA A 43 -3.35 6.42 8.00
CA ALA A 43 -2.26 7.39 8.11
C ALA A 43 -0.97 6.77 8.68
N GLN A 44 -1.10 5.86 9.65
CA GLN A 44 0.02 5.09 10.19
C GLN A 44 0.65 4.18 9.13
N CYS A 45 -0.17 3.41 8.39
CA CYS A 45 0.32 2.55 7.32
C CYS A 45 1.12 3.36 6.27
N LEU A 46 0.58 4.49 5.83
CA LEU A 46 1.22 5.34 4.82
C LEU A 46 2.55 5.91 5.34
N LYS A 47 2.57 6.46 6.55
CA LYS A 47 3.79 7.00 7.18
C LYS A 47 4.88 5.93 7.32
N THR A 48 4.52 4.72 7.73
CA THR A 48 5.47 3.63 7.87
C THR A 48 5.94 3.13 6.50
N CYS A 49 5.07 3.10 5.49
CA CYS A 49 5.48 2.83 4.10
C CYS A 49 6.49 3.86 3.59
N ASP A 50 6.27 5.16 3.82
CA ASP A 50 7.24 6.18 3.41
C ASP A 50 8.58 6.03 4.13
N THR A 51 8.54 5.80 5.45
CA THR A 51 9.74 5.53 6.27
C THR A 51 10.52 4.31 5.75
N ALA A 52 9.82 3.21 5.47
CA ALA A 52 10.41 1.99 4.97
C ALA A 52 11.00 2.17 3.55
N LYS A 53 10.29 2.88 2.66
CA LYS A 53 10.80 3.25 1.33
C LYS A 53 12.13 4.02 1.45
N ASN A 54 12.19 5.02 2.33
CA ASN A 54 13.38 5.84 2.52
C ASN A 54 14.57 5.04 3.11
N CYS A 55 14.30 3.90 3.73
CA CYS A 55 15.31 2.96 4.20
C CYS A 55 15.75 1.95 3.14
N ILE A 56 14.79 1.45 2.33
CA ILE A 56 15.00 0.36 1.37
C ILE A 56 15.61 0.87 0.05
N LEU A 57 15.10 1.97 -0.52
CA LEU A 57 15.55 2.45 -1.83
C LEU A 57 17.05 2.76 -1.91
N PRO A 58 17.67 3.47 -0.94
CA PRO A 58 19.11 3.72 -0.99
C PRO A 58 19.95 2.44 -0.98
N GLN A 59 19.47 1.41 -0.26
CA GLN A 59 20.18 0.16 -0.12
C GLN A 59 20.04 -0.74 -1.35
N LEU A 60 18.88 -0.73 -2.01
CA LEU A 60 18.71 -1.40 -3.31
C LEU A 60 19.69 -0.82 -4.35
N LYS A 61 19.82 0.51 -4.37
CA LYS A 61 20.78 1.20 -5.24
C LYS A 61 22.23 0.84 -4.91
N ASN A 62 22.60 0.80 -3.63
CA ASN A 62 23.95 0.43 -3.21
C ASN A 62 24.28 -1.04 -3.56
N GLU A 63 23.34 -1.96 -3.35
CA GLU A 63 23.50 -3.39 -3.69
C GLU A 63 23.61 -3.62 -5.20
N THR A 64 22.94 -2.76 -6.00
CA THR A 64 23.08 -2.73 -7.47
C THR A 64 24.51 -2.39 -7.90
N GLN A 65 25.19 -1.50 -7.16
CA GLN A 65 26.54 -1.04 -7.49
C GLN A 65 27.64 -1.94 -6.93
N ASN A 66 27.43 -2.53 -5.74
CA ASN A 66 28.40 -3.36 -5.04
C ASN A 66 27.76 -4.70 -4.61
N PRO A 67 27.70 -5.69 -5.50
CA PRO A 67 26.99 -6.94 -5.26
C PRO A 67 27.79 -7.86 -4.34
N HIS A 68 27.70 -7.66 -3.03
CA HIS A 68 28.36 -8.55 -2.05
C HIS A 68 27.40 -9.49 -1.29
N HIS A 69 26.10 -9.22 -1.20
CA HIS A 69 25.15 -10.05 -0.41
C HIS A 69 23.69 -10.10 -0.95
N GLY A 70 23.56 -10.07 -2.29
CA GLY A 70 22.36 -9.81 -3.09
C GLY A 70 21.03 -10.55 -2.86
N SER A 71 20.87 -11.45 -1.89
CA SER A 71 19.68 -12.33 -1.79
C SER A 71 18.72 -11.94 -0.66
N GLU A 72 19.21 -11.67 0.55
CA GLU A 72 18.33 -11.42 1.72
C GLU A 72 17.66 -10.05 1.65
N PHE A 73 18.39 -9.03 1.21
CA PHE A 73 17.84 -7.68 1.11
C PHE A 73 16.84 -7.55 -0.04
N THR A 74 17.14 -8.18 -1.18
CA THR A 74 16.19 -8.23 -2.31
C THR A 74 14.91 -8.99 -1.93
N LYS A 75 15.01 -10.09 -1.17
CA LYS A 75 13.84 -10.78 -0.62
C LYS A 75 13.02 -9.85 0.29
N GLN A 76 13.70 -9.08 1.13
CA GLN A 76 13.07 -8.10 2.00
C GLN A 76 12.33 -7.00 1.20
N ALA A 77 12.96 -6.45 0.15
CA ALA A 77 12.31 -5.48 -0.73
C ALA A 77 11.05 -6.05 -1.42
N ASN A 78 11.10 -7.30 -1.89
CA ASN A 78 9.94 -7.96 -2.49
C ASN A 78 8.79 -8.18 -1.49
N GLN A 79 9.10 -8.53 -0.24
CA GLN A 79 8.09 -8.62 0.83
C GLN A 79 7.43 -7.25 1.09
N PHE A 80 8.24 -6.18 1.09
CA PHE A 80 7.71 -4.83 1.27
C PHE A 80 6.81 -4.41 0.10
N ILE A 81 7.19 -4.69 -1.15
CA ILE A 81 6.34 -4.49 -2.33
C ILE A 81 4.99 -5.19 -2.15
N GLY A 82 4.98 -6.44 -1.68
CA GLY A 82 3.76 -7.17 -1.37
C GLY A 82 2.88 -6.47 -0.33
N CYS A 83 3.49 -5.92 0.73
CA CYS A 83 2.77 -5.16 1.76
C CYS A 83 2.14 -3.88 1.19
N VAL A 84 2.89 -3.08 0.42
CA VAL A 84 2.38 -1.83 -0.17
C VAL A 84 1.28 -2.12 -1.19
N ASN A 85 1.40 -3.19 -1.98
CA ASN A 85 0.37 -3.59 -2.94
C ASN A 85 -0.94 -4.00 -2.22
N MET A 86 -0.84 -4.77 -1.13
CA MET A 86 -2.00 -5.09 -0.29
C MET A 86 -2.64 -3.82 0.29
N PHE A 87 -1.84 -2.86 0.75
CA PHE A 87 -2.32 -1.58 1.26
C PHE A 87 -3.08 -0.77 0.20
N VAL A 88 -2.54 -0.66 -1.02
CA VAL A 88 -3.19 0.03 -2.14
C VAL A 88 -4.55 -0.61 -2.47
N ASN A 89 -4.62 -1.93 -2.47
CA ASN A 89 -5.88 -2.65 -2.72
C ASN A 89 -6.91 -2.41 -1.62
N ASP A 90 -6.49 -2.43 -0.35
CA ASP A 90 -7.37 -2.14 0.78
C ASP A 90 -7.82 -0.67 0.78
N MET A 91 -6.98 0.29 0.38
CA MET A 91 -7.38 1.69 0.22
C MET A 91 -8.39 1.88 -0.91
N LYS A 92 -8.22 1.19 -2.05
CA LYS A 92 -9.21 1.19 -3.14
C LYS A 92 -10.55 0.64 -2.66
N ARG A 93 -10.52 -0.45 -1.89
CA ARG A 93 -11.70 -1.02 -1.23
C ARG A 93 -12.33 -0.04 -0.24
N CYS A 94 -11.53 0.61 0.60
CA CYS A 94 -11.95 1.63 1.55
C CYS A 94 -12.66 2.80 0.86
N LYS A 95 -12.10 3.31 -0.25
CA LYS A 95 -12.75 4.33 -1.08
C LYS A 95 -14.14 3.91 -1.53
N ASN A 96 -14.27 2.70 -2.05
CA ASN A 96 -15.54 2.19 -2.54
C ASN A 96 -16.56 2.03 -1.41
N LEU A 97 -16.12 1.52 -0.25
CA LEU A 97 -16.97 1.34 0.91
C LEU A 97 -17.43 2.68 1.51
N LEU A 98 -16.55 3.68 1.64
CA LEU A 98 -16.91 5.03 2.10
C LEU A 98 -17.92 5.74 1.18
N ARG A 99 -17.87 5.45 -0.13
CA ARG A 99 -18.87 5.95 -1.08
C ARG A 99 -20.25 5.31 -0.90
N LEU A 100 -20.28 4.00 -0.59
CA LEU A 100 -21.51 3.24 -0.42
C LEU A 100 -22.14 3.46 0.97
N PHE A 101 -21.31 3.67 1.98
CA PHE A 101 -21.70 3.86 3.37
C PHE A 101 -21.12 5.18 3.90
N PRO A 102 -21.78 6.32 3.62
CA PRO A 102 -21.38 7.61 4.18
C PRO A 102 -21.44 7.60 5.71
N ALA A 103 -20.63 8.45 6.35
CA ALA A 103 -20.57 8.53 7.81
C ALA A 103 -21.95 8.81 8.44
N PRO A 104 -22.28 8.19 9.59
CA PRO A 104 -23.54 8.45 10.29
C PRO A 104 -23.67 9.93 10.63
N THR A 105 -24.80 10.56 10.28
CA THR A 105 -25.02 11.95 10.66
C THR A 105 -25.26 12.02 12.16
N THR A 106 -24.45 12.81 12.87
CA THR A 106 -24.77 13.26 14.22
C THR A 106 -25.82 14.37 14.12
N ASP A 107 -26.99 14.05 13.59
CA ASP A 107 -28.16 14.91 13.77
C ASP A 107 -28.64 14.69 15.20
N CYS A 108 -28.48 15.72 16.02
CA CYS A 108 -28.91 15.74 17.41
C CYS A 108 -30.34 15.23 17.53
N VAL A 109 -30.52 14.24 18.42
CA VAL A 109 -31.82 13.78 18.91
C VAL A 109 -32.61 15.01 19.35
N SER A 110 -33.52 15.46 18.50
CA SER A 110 -34.53 16.43 18.88
C SER A 110 -35.51 15.69 19.78
N ILE A 111 -35.36 15.89 21.09
CA ILE A 111 -36.36 15.50 22.08
C ILE A 111 -37.69 16.12 21.62
N PRO A 112 -38.80 15.37 21.54
CA PRO A 112 -40.09 15.95 21.22
C PRO A 112 -40.54 16.79 22.43
N GLY A 113 -40.26 18.08 22.38
CA GLY A 113 -40.49 19.03 23.48
C GLY A 113 -40.63 20.45 22.96
N ASP A 114 -41.84 20.75 22.51
CA ASP A 114 -42.50 22.06 22.47
C ASP A 114 -42.08 23.12 21.41
N SER A 115 -43.01 23.30 20.46
CA SER A 115 -43.44 24.53 19.77
C SER A 115 -42.45 25.67 19.48
N GLY A 116 -42.19 25.91 18.20
CA GLY A 116 -42.02 27.28 17.66
C GLY A 116 -40.81 27.52 16.76
N ALA A 117 -41.08 28.04 15.56
CA ALA A 117 -40.18 28.59 14.54
C ALA A 117 -39.51 27.58 13.58
N SER A 118 -40.04 27.57 12.37
CA SER A 118 -39.47 26.98 11.16
C SER A 118 -38.19 27.73 10.76
N SER A 119 -37.03 27.13 11.04
CA SER A 119 -35.78 27.39 10.34
C SER A 119 -35.27 26.09 9.76
N SER A 120 -35.27 26.01 8.43
CA SER A 120 -34.70 24.91 7.66
C SER A 120 -33.25 24.69 8.10
N PRO A 121 -32.83 23.47 8.50
CA PRO A 121 -31.44 23.23 8.84
C PRO A 121 -30.64 23.16 7.54
N THR A 122 -29.69 24.08 7.40
CA THR A 122 -28.72 24.10 6.31
C THR A 122 -27.87 22.83 6.39
N GLN A 123 -28.13 21.85 5.51
CA GLN A 123 -27.35 20.61 5.28
C GLN A 123 -25.91 20.87 4.75
N SER A 124 -25.29 22.00 5.09
CA SER A 124 -24.04 22.44 4.47
C SER A 124 -22.80 21.79 5.11
N GLY A 125 -22.78 21.55 6.42
CA GLY A 125 -21.53 21.18 7.11
C GLY A 125 -21.03 19.75 6.85
N ASN A 126 -21.90 18.80 6.52
CA ASN A 126 -21.57 17.37 6.47
C ASN A 126 -21.17 16.84 5.08
N ARG A 127 -21.62 17.49 4.00
CA ARG A 127 -21.09 17.17 2.66
C ARG A 127 -19.59 17.47 2.59
N ASP A 128 -19.20 18.59 3.17
CA ASP A 128 -17.81 19.06 3.19
C ASP A 128 -16.88 18.08 3.91
N SER A 129 -17.31 17.47 5.03
CA SER A 129 -16.49 16.51 5.78
C SER A 129 -16.27 15.19 5.06
N ASN A 130 -17.31 14.61 4.45
CA ASN A 130 -17.20 13.36 3.72
C ASN A 130 -16.44 13.54 2.40
N GLU A 131 -16.64 14.68 1.72
CA GLU A 131 -15.89 15.06 0.52
C GLU A 131 -14.41 15.23 0.84
N LYS A 132 -14.07 15.94 1.92
CA LYS A 132 -12.69 16.10 2.39
C LYS A 132 -12.03 14.77 2.77
N GLU A 133 -12.75 13.85 3.40
CA GLU A 133 -12.19 12.53 3.72
C GLU A 133 -11.92 11.70 2.46
N MET A 134 -12.82 11.77 1.47
CA MET A 134 -12.59 11.16 0.16
C MET A 134 -11.39 11.77 -0.56
N GLU A 135 -11.22 13.09 -0.53
CA GLU A 135 -10.06 13.78 -1.12
C GLU A 135 -8.75 13.39 -0.42
N ASN A 136 -8.75 13.31 0.91
CA ASN A 136 -7.60 12.83 1.67
C ASN A 136 -7.25 11.39 1.30
N LEU A 137 -8.24 10.52 1.22
CA LEU A 137 -8.02 9.12 0.84
C LEU A 137 -7.52 8.98 -0.61
N GLU A 138 -7.99 9.81 -1.55
CA GLU A 138 -7.46 9.84 -2.92
C GLU A 138 -5.99 10.29 -2.95
N ARG A 139 -5.64 11.29 -2.15
CA ARG A 139 -4.26 11.77 -2.00
C ARG A 139 -3.35 10.67 -1.43
N ASP A 140 -3.77 10.04 -0.34
CA ASP A 140 -3.05 8.97 0.34
C ASP A 140 -2.89 7.75 -0.59
N LEU A 141 -3.93 7.40 -1.35
CA LEU A 141 -3.88 6.33 -2.34
C LEU A 141 -2.83 6.59 -3.41
N LYS A 142 -2.83 7.80 -3.98
CA LYS A 142 -1.84 8.19 -4.99
C LYS A 142 -0.43 8.17 -4.43
N GLU A 143 -0.24 8.57 -3.18
CA GLU A 143 1.06 8.51 -2.52
C GLU A 143 1.55 7.06 -2.37
N ALA A 144 0.71 6.14 -1.92
CA ALA A 144 1.09 4.72 -1.82
C ALA A 144 1.36 4.08 -3.19
N GLU A 145 0.61 4.45 -4.22
CA GLU A 145 0.87 4.01 -5.60
C GLU A 145 2.25 4.49 -6.09
N ASN A 146 2.62 5.74 -5.80
CA ASN A 146 3.95 6.26 -6.11
C ASN A 146 5.06 5.51 -5.33
N ILE A 147 4.81 5.13 -4.07
CA ILE A 147 5.74 4.32 -3.28
C ILE A 147 5.94 2.95 -3.94
N LEU A 148 4.85 2.30 -4.34
CA LEU A 148 4.87 1.00 -5.00
C LEU A 148 5.66 1.06 -6.31
N GLU A 149 5.35 2.02 -7.17
CA GLU A 149 6.04 2.22 -8.46
C GLU A 149 7.54 2.44 -8.26
N ALA A 150 7.94 3.26 -7.27
CA ALA A 150 9.36 3.51 -6.99
C ALA A 150 10.11 2.23 -6.58
N LEU A 151 9.46 1.35 -5.81
CA LEU A 151 10.04 0.08 -5.37
C LEU A 151 10.14 -0.92 -6.53
N GLU A 152 9.08 -1.08 -7.32
CA GLU A 152 9.05 -1.98 -8.47
C GLU A 152 10.10 -1.59 -9.52
N ASN A 153 10.25 -0.29 -9.78
CA ASN A 153 11.28 0.24 -10.67
C ASN A 153 12.69 -0.05 -10.14
N ALA A 154 12.93 0.17 -8.84
CA ALA A 154 14.23 -0.08 -8.23
C ALA A 154 14.62 -1.56 -8.28
N VAL A 155 13.68 -2.46 -7.99
CA VAL A 155 13.90 -3.91 -8.07
C VAL A 155 14.15 -4.37 -9.51
N THR A 156 13.37 -3.85 -10.47
CA THR A 156 13.55 -4.16 -11.91
C THR A 156 14.94 -3.76 -12.40
N VAL A 157 15.42 -2.57 -12.02
CA VAL A 157 16.77 -2.10 -12.35
C VAL A 157 17.82 -3.03 -11.73
N HIS A 158 17.68 -3.35 -10.44
CA HIS A 158 18.63 -4.20 -9.72
C HIS A 158 18.79 -5.60 -10.34
N PHE A 159 17.70 -6.22 -10.82
CA PHE A 159 17.78 -7.50 -11.53
C PHE A 159 18.37 -7.36 -12.94
N SER A 160 17.99 -6.32 -13.69
CA SER A 160 18.50 -6.09 -15.05
C SER A 160 20.02 -5.88 -15.09
N THR A 161 20.61 -5.27 -14.05
CA THR A 161 22.06 -5.06 -13.94
C THR A 161 22.83 -6.31 -13.52
N LYS A 162 22.21 -7.24 -12.77
CA LYS A 162 22.85 -8.50 -12.38
C LYS A 162 23.10 -9.42 -13.56
N ASP A 163 22.20 -9.42 -14.55
CA ASP A 163 22.35 -10.24 -15.75
C ASP A 163 23.52 -9.78 -16.66
N HIS A 164 24.06 -8.58 -16.44
CA HIS A 164 25.18 -8.03 -17.22
C HIS A 164 26.55 -8.09 -16.51
N THR A 165 26.58 -8.42 -15.21
CA THR A 165 27.81 -8.50 -14.42
C THR A 165 28.29 -9.94 -14.19
N GLY A 166 27.53 -10.95 -14.65
CA GLY A 166 27.82 -12.37 -14.48
C GLY A 166 28.68 -13.03 -15.57
N ASN A 167 29.13 -12.33 -16.61
CA ASN A 167 30.01 -12.88 -17.65
C ASN A 167 31.08 -11.87 -18.06
N ALA A 168 32.16 -11.82 -17.29
CA ALA A 168 33.45 -11.32 -17.74
C ALA A 168 34.52 -12.41 -17.55
N GLU A 169 34.23 -13.63 -18.01
CA GLU A 169 35.28 -14.53 -18.46
C GLU A 169 35.47 -14.32 -19.97
N GLU A 170 36.72 -14.03 -20.29
CA GLU A 170 37.37 -13.86 -21.59
C GLU A 170 36.71 -14.64 -22.75
N VAL A 171 35.96 -13.95 -23.62
CA VAL A 171 35.73 -14.44 -24.98
C VAL A 171 35.79 -13.28 -25.98
N SER A 172 36.72 -13.44 -26.93
CA SER A 172 37.00 -12.58 -28.09
C SER A 172 35.75 -12.26 -28.94
N PRO A 173 35.76 -11.16 -29.72
CA PRO A 173 34.55 -10.64 -30.34
C PRO A 173 34.15 -11.45 -31.58
N THR A 174 32.89 -11.86 -31.69
CA THR A 174 32.32 -12.30 -32.98
C THR A 174 30.89 -11.81 -33.13
N GLN A 175 30.79 -10.77 -33.96
CA GLN A 175 29.72 -10.29 -34.84
C GLN A 175 28.24 -10.35 -34.43
N GLN A 176 27.65 -9.16 -34.56
CA GLN A 176 26.24 -8.84 -34.72
C GLN A 176 25.45 -9.82 -35.61
N SER A 177 24.25 -10.20 -35.16
CA SER A 177 23.07 -10.19 -36.03
C SER A 177 21.78 -10.08 -35.21
N SER A 178 21.01 -9.06 -35.56
CA SER A 178 19.67 -8.73 -35.11
C SER A 178 18.62 -9.69 -35.70
N ARG A 179 17.65 -10.17 -34.89
CA ARG A 179 16.18 -10.04 -35.11
C ARG A 179 15.34 -11.01 -34.27
N ARG A 180 14.60 -10.43 -33.31
CA ARG A 180 13.15 -10.60 -33.04
C ARG A 180 12.49 -11.99 -33.12
N LYS A 181 11.91 -12.37 -31.95
CA LYS A 181 10.52 -12.82 -31.64
C LYS A 181 10.41 -14.20 -30.98
N GLY A 182 9.86 -14.18 -29.76
CA GLY A 182 9.10 -15.29 -29.19
C GLY A 182 9.52 -15.72 -27.78
N CYS A 183 9.31 -14.89 -26.74
CA CYS A 183 9.28 -15.41 -25.38
C CYS A 183 7.81 -15.56 -24.95
N GLN A 184 7.35 -16.81 -24.98
CA GLN A 184 6.09 -17.27 -24.43
C GLN A 184 6.44 -18.18 -23.25
N CYS A 185 6.62 -17.60 -22.06
CA CYS A 185 6.60 -18.32 -20.80
C CYS A 185 5.39 -17.79 -20.02
N GLY A 186 4.32 -18.54 -19.77
CA GLY A 186 4.24 -19.97 -19.53
C GLY A 186 4.31 -20.23 -18.03
N LYS A 187 3.21 -19.93 -17.33
CA LYS A 187 2.75 -20.49 -16.05
C LYS A 187 3.82 -21.04 -15.09
N ILE A 188 4.12 -20.30 -14.04
CA ILE A 188 4.52 -20.90 -12.75
C ILE A 188 3.58 -20.33 -11.68
N CYS A 189 2.46 -21.01 -11.52
CA CYS A 189 1.57 -20.84 -10.38
C CYS A 189 1.18 -22.26 -9.93
N SER A 190 1.84 -22.76 -8.89
CA SER A 190 1.33 -23.79 -7.97
C SER A 190 2.47 -24.25 -7.05
N TYR A 191 2.39 -23.90 -5.77
CA TYR A 191 2.57 -24.78 -4.60
C TYR A 191 2.75 -23.92 -3.33
N PHE A 192 1.66 -23.30 -2.87
CA PHE A 192 1.52 -22.99 -1.44
C PHE A 192 0.91 -24.22 -0.77
N LYS A 193 1.75 -25.02 -0.13
CA LYS A 193 1.30 -26.07 0.78
C LYS A 193 1.26 -25.46 2.17
N THR A 194 0.06 -25.18 2.67
CA THR A 194 -0.20 -24.92 4.07
C THR A 194 0.15 -26.17 4.87
N SER A 195 1.01 -26.04 5.87
CA SER A 195 1.12 -27.02 6.95
C SER A 195 1.02 -26.24 8.25
N TYR A 196 -0.18 -26.23 8.81
CA TYR A 196 -0.38 -26.08 10.25
C TYR A 196 0.00 -27.42 10.89
N ALA A 197 0.82 -27.36 11.92
CA ALA A 197 0.98 -28.40 12.94
C ALA A 197 0.89 -27.69 14.29
#